data_AF-A0A6V8CB61-F1
#
_entry.id   AF-A0A6V8CB61-F1
#
_cell.length_a   1.000
_cell.length_b   1.000
_cell.length_c   1.000
_cell.angle_alpha   90.00
_cell.angle_beta   90.00
_cell.angle_gamma   90.00
#
_symmetry.space_group_name_H-M   'P 1'
#
loop_
_entity.id
_entity.type
_entity.pdbx_description
1 polymer ?
#
loop_
_entity_poly.entity_id
_entity_poly.type
_entity_poly.pdbx_seq_one_letter_code
_entity_poly.pdbx_strand_id
1 'polypeptide(L)'
;MAKKKKKIVVDLDLPKDDPTQRNFLIILFVSIMLGTASGLFWITNSGFLPTANGEPMFTNLACSTITGDQGFNAPSTPTYAMNESCSILKDNPETVVWEETEGWENIERAGASFDMPGIDRDFVGQGIVITQPVTVTCSVDAAEATPYTVAIRDKYKMTLAYNQGVAGVPGDDCSLSMADLEPGERYEFGFWVDEQDQYLSTVTFRFEAEYYDGIPDNMNNKSLWLGPTLGDTQLRPMIFLNFFGLTFFLYIFPASYYAERVALKRNEKEDKFPDFLRDLAEYWKGGLSMTVAVQTLATSEYGALNDEVRKMSSQLSWGVKFGDVINIFAERVGTPLVKRAISLISEADRAGGKISDILITAANDSREIKFLEAERQRAIGSYIAVIWTSYGVFLGVIVVLAKVFIPAIADSNSGGGDGGDSGGQNIGNMQIRAIDPLFFLTIFYYGVTMQAMGNGAMAGLMATGRITSGFKHSGMMIVLAILVFNFIAFSPDLIGVTVLDGLNQSAGPYSPTRLNWV
;
A
#
# COMPACT_ATOMS: atom_id res chain seq x y z
N MET A 1 19.29 -72.05 35.29
CA MET A 1 19.83 -71.04 34.36
C MET A 1 18.68 -70.21 33.79
N ALA A 2 18.42 -69.01 34.32
CA ALA A 2 17.38 -68.12 33.80
C ALA A 2 18.02 -67.14 32.79
N LYS A 3 17.55 -67.16 31.54
CA LYS A 3 17.96 -66.23 30.46
C LYS A 3 17.71 -64.78 30.90
N LYS A 4 18.76 -63.96 30.94
CA LYS A 4 18.66 -62.50 31.06
C LYS A 4 17.77 -61.97 29.93
N LYS A 5 16.63 -61.37 30.28
CA LYS A 5 15.77 -60.65 29.33
C LYS A 5 16.58 -59.51 28.72
N LYS A 6 16.78 -59.53 27.39
CA LYS A 6 17.32 -58.39 26.64
C LYS A 6 16.31 -57.24 26.79
N LYS A 7 16.73 -56.16 27.45
CA LYS A 7 15.97 -54.92 27.55
C LYS A 7 15.97 -54.30 26.15
N ILE A 8 14.83 -54.36 25.46
CA ILE A 8 14.62 -53.63 24.21
C ILE A 8 14.48 -52.17 24.63
N VAL A 9 15.52 -51.38 24.37
CA VAL A 9 15.44 -49.92 24.47
C VAL A 9 14.70 -49.47 23.22
N VAL A 10 13.45 -49.10 23.38
CA VAL A 10 12.69 -48.41 22.34
C VAL A 10 13.12 -46.96 22.41
N ASP A 11 14.01 -46.54 21.51
CA ASP A 11 14.21 -45.11 21.24
C ASP A 11 12.90 -44.60 20.66
N LEU A 12 12.05 -44.06 21.54
CA LEU A 12 10.95 -43.20 21.14
C LEU A 12 11.63 -41.95 20.58
N ASP A 13 11.72 -41.89 19.26
CA ASP A 13 12.10 -40.72 18.49
C ASP A 13 10.98 -39.67 18.66
N LEU A 14 10.84 -39.16 19.88
CA LEU A 14 10.06 -37.97 20.18
C LEU A 14 10.64 -36.90 19.27
N PRO A 15 9.82 -36.21 18.45
CA PRO A 15 10.32 -35.20 17.54
C PRO A 15 11.12 -34.20 18.37
N LYS A 16 12.44 -34.27 18.25
CA LYS A 16 13.39 -33.35 18.86
C LYS A 16 12.88 -31.97 18.48
N ASP A 17 12.58 -31.12 19.47
CA ASP A 17 12.05 -29.77 19.26
C ASP A 17 12.93 -29.06 18.20
N ASP A 18 12.52 -29.07 16.94
CA ASP A 18 13.26 -28.40 15.87
C ASP A 18 12.83 -26.93 15.94
N PRO A 19 13.69 -26.04 16.46
CA PRO A 19 13.35 -24.62 16.56
C PRO A 19 13.01 -24.04 15.19
N THR A 20 13.55 -24.63 14.11
CA THR A 20 13.30 -24.23 12.73
C THR A 20 11.84 -24.46 12.34
N GLN A 21 11.31 -25.66 12.64
CA GLN A 21 9.94 -26.05 12.33
C GLN A 21 8.94 -25.29 13.21
N ARG A 22 9.24 -25.12 14.51
CA ARG A 22 8.41 -24.34 15.43
C ARG A 22 8.28 -22.89 14.96
N ASN A 23 9.39 -22.23 14.65
CA ASN A 23 9.39 -20.85 14.17
C ASN A 23 8.64 -20.71 12.85
N PHE A 24 8.78 -21.66 11.92
CA PHE A 24 8.03 -21.68 10.66
C PHE A 24 6.51 -21.74 10.92
N LEU A 25 6.06 -22.63 11.81
CA LEU A 25 4.64 -22.76 12.15
C LEU A 25 4.08 -21.51 12.83
N ILE A 26 4.85 -20.86 13.71
CA ILE A 26 4.46 -19.60 14.34
C ILE A 26 4.29 -18.50 13.28
N ILE A 27 5.28 -18.34 12.39
CA ILE A 27 5.23 -17.35 11.31
C ILE A 27 4.02 -17.62 10.42
N LEU A 28 3.77 -18.87 10.05
CA LEU A 28 2.62 -19.26 9.23
C LEU A 28 1.29 -18.96 9.91
N PHE A 29 1.15 -19.25 11.20
CA PHE A 29 -0.06 -18.94 11.97
C PHE A 29 -0.33 -17.43 12.03
N VAL A 30 0.69 -16.63 12.37
CA VAL A 30 0.57 -15.16 12.43
C VAL A 30 0.24 -14.59 11.05
N SER A 31 0.89 -15.09 10.01
CA SER A 31 0.66 -14.71 8.60
C SER A 31 -0.78 -14.96 8.17
N ILE A 32 -1.34 -16.13 8.53
CA ILE A 32 -2.74 -16.46 8.26
C ILE A 32 -3.68 -15.53 9.03
N MET A 33 -3.43 -15.26 10.31
CA MET A 33 -4.29 -14.36 11.09
C MET A 33 -4.28 -12.92 10.56
N LEU A 34 -3.12 -12.40 10.16
CA LEU A 34 -3.02 -11.06 9.59
C LEU A 34 -3.63 -11.00 8.17
N GLY A 35 -3.41 -12.02 7.35
CA GLY A 35 -4.00 -12.08 6.02
C GLY A 35 -5.52 -12.21 6.05
N THR A 36 -6.09 -13.00 6.97
CA THR A 36 -7.55 -13.10 7.12
C THR A 36 -8.14 -11.77 7.59
N ALA A 37 -7.50 -11.08 8.54
CA ALA A 37 -7.93 -9.76 8.99
C ALA A 37 -7.92 -8.73 7.84
N SER A 38 -6.85 -8.70 7.05
CA SER A 38 -6.75 -7.86 5.85
C SER A 38 -7.83 -8.19 4.82
N GLY A 39 -8.10 -9.48 4.60
CA GLY A 39 -9.13 -9.94 3.68
C GLY A 39 -10.54 -9.57 4.14
N LEU A 40 -10.81 -9.66 5.44
CA LEU A 40 -12.08 -9.23 6.02
C LEU A 40 -12.28 -7.72 5.88
N PHE A 41 -11.25 -6.92 6.14
CA PHE A 41 -11.31 -5.47 5.94
C PHE A 41 -11.59 -5.10 4.48
N TRP A 42 -10.91 -5.77 3.54
CA TRP A 42 -11.16 -5.60 2.12
C TRP A 42 -12.59 -5.99 1.73
N ILE A 43 -13.07 -7.16 2.13
CA ILE A 43 -14.42 -7.65 1.79
C ILE A 43 -15.51 -6.72 2.33
N THR A 44 -15.36 -6.25 3.57
CA THR A 44 -16.38 -5.40 4.23
C THR A 44 -16.43 -3.99 3.67
N ASN A 45 -15.33 -3.47 3.15
CA ASN A 45 -15.31 -2.19 2.41
C ASN A 45 -15.73 -2.35 0.96
N SER A 46 -15.43 -3.49 0.34
CA SER A 46 -15.78 -3.71 -1.06
C SER A 46 -17.29 -3.83 -1.27
N GLY A 47 -17.78 -3.43 -2.45
CA GLY A 47 -19.18 -3.63 -2.86
C GLY A 47 -19.60 -5.09 -3.10
N PHE A 48 -18.79 -6.09 -2.71
CA PHE A 48 -19.13 -7.52 -2.85
C PHE A 48 -20.24 -7.96 -1.89
N LEU A 49 -20.32 -7.34 -0.71
CA LEU A 49 -21.38 -7.56 0.27
C LEU A 49 -22.33 -6.37 0.27
N PRO A 50 -23.41 -6.39 -0.54
CA PRO A 50 -24.36 -5.29 -0.56
C PRO A 50 -25.09 -5.21 0.77
N THR A 51 -25.19 -4.00 1.32
CA THR A 51 -26.03 -3.72 2.48
C THR A 51 -27.39 -3.17 2.01
N ALA A 52 -28.38 -3.18 2.88
CA ALA A 52 -29.71 -2.64 2.57
C ALA A 52 -29.68 -1.12 2.31
N ASN A 53 -28.66 -0.43 2.80
CA ASN A 53 -28.58 1.03 2.85
C ASN A 53 -27.76 1.60 1.70
N GLY A 54 -27.12 0.75 0.89
CA GLY A 54 -26.18 1.16 -0.14
C GLY A 54 -24.75 1.43 0.37
N GLU A 55 -24.59 1.68 1.67
CA GLU A 55 -23.29 1.94 2.31
C GLU A 55 -22.42 0.67 2.47
N PRO A 56 -21.08 0.79 2.49
CA PRO A 56 -20.20 -0.34 2.78
C PRO A 56 -20.49 -0.99 4.14
N MET A 57 -20.37 -2.32 4.22
CA MET A 57 -20.58 -3.03 5.49
C MET A 57 -19.61 -2.56 6.58
N PHE A 58 -18.40 -2.16 6.20
CA PHE A 58 -17.40 -1.62 7.11
C PHE A 58 -17.89 -0.37 7.84
N THR A 59 -18.45 0.62 7.13
CA THR A 59 -18.91 1.88 7.74
C THR A 59 -20.08 1.63 8.69
N ASN A 60 -21.05 0.83 8.27
CA ASN A 60 -22.20 0.46 9.10
C ASN A 60 -21.79 -0.26 10.39
N LEU A 61 -20.89 -1.27 10.28
CA LEU A 61 -20.42 -2.02 11.45
C LEU A 61 -19.54 -1.15 12.35
N ALA A 62 -18.59 -0.40 11.79
CA ALA A 62 -17.68 0.42 12.57
C ALA A 62 -18.45 1.51 13.33
N CYS A 63 -19.33 2.26 12.66
CA CYS A 63 -20.09 3.31 13.33
C CYS A 63 -21.11 2.76 14.32
N SER A 64 -21.81 1.66 14.00
CA SER A 64 -22.71 1.03 14.97
C SER A 64 -21.99 0.55 16.23
N THR A 65 -20.75 0.06 16.11
CA THR A 65 -19.95 -0.33 17.28
C THR A 65 -19.37 0.85 18.07
N ILE A 66 -19.04 1.96 17.39
CA ILE A 66 -18.47 3.16 18.03
C ILE A 66 -19.55 3.94 18.78
N THR A 67 -20.71 4.15 18.16
CA THR A 67 -21.79 4.99 18.71
C THR A 67 -22.81 4.20 19.53
N GLY A 68 -22.89 2.88 19.32
CA GLY A 68 -23.95 2.04 19.86
C GLY A 68 -25.31 2.20 19.16
N ASP A 69 -25.39 3.02 18.11
CA ASP A 69 -26.60 3.26 17.35
C ASP A 69 -26.81 2.16 16.29
N GLN A 70 -27.96 1.49 16.34
CA GLN A 70 -28.35 0.49 15.34
C GLN A 70 -28.94 1.11 14.06
N GLY A 71 -29.19 2.41 14.06
CA GLY A 71 -29.67 3.17 12.89
C GLY A 71 -28.76 3.03 11.67
N PHE A 72 -27.45 2.85 11.87
CA PHE A 72 -26.51 2.59 10.77
C PHE A 72 -26.77 1.28 10.01
N ASN A 73 -27.54 0.34 10.59
CA ASN A 73 -27.94 -0.91 9.92
C ASN A 73 -29.40 -0.90 9.43
N ALA A 74 -30.12 0.21 9.61
CA ALA A 74 -31.51 0.35 9.18
C ALA A 74 -31.60 0.63 7.68
N PRO A 75 -32.58 0.11 6.91
CA PRO A 75 -32.65 0.14 5.42
C PRO A 75 -32.52 1.50 4.71
N SER A 76 -32.48 2.60 5.45
CA SER A 76 -32.30 3.96 4.96
C SER A 76 -30.83 4.37 5.03
N THR A 77 -30.40 5.22 4.09
CA THR A 77 -29.09 5.87 4.17
C THR A 77 -28.98 6.68 5.48
N PRO A 78 -27.85 6.60 6.20
CA PRO A 78 -27.62 7.42 7.38
C PRO A 78 -27.71 8.92 7.04
N THR A 79 -28.29 9.72 7.93
CA THR A 79 -28.29 11.18 7.77
C THR A 79 -26.93 11.76 8.12
N TYR A 80 -26.61 12.95 7.62
CA TYR A 80 -25.38 13.65 7.99
C TYR A 80 -25.22 13.79 9.52
N ALA A 81 -26.32 14.10 10.23
CA ALA A 81 -26.31 14.16 11.69
C ALA A 81 -25.95 12.84 12.39
N MET A 82 -26.28 11.70 11.78
CA MET A 82 -25.81 10.40 12.28
C MET A 82 -24.31 10.23 11.99
N ASN A 83 -23.85 10.58 10.79
CA ASN A 83 -22.44 10.49 10.40
C ASN A 83 -21.53 11.30 11.33
N GLU A 84 -21.94 12.51 11.72
CA GLU A 84 -21.22 13.37 12.67
C GLU A 84 -21.02 12.75 14.06
N SER A 85 -21.90 11.82 14.46
CA SER A 85 -21.75 11.10 15.74
C SER A 85 -20.64 10.04 15.71
N CYS A 86 -20.22 9.60 14.53
CA CYS A 86 -19.21 8.57 14.33
C CYS A 86 -17.86 9.21 13.99
N SER A 87 -16.81 8.93 14.78
CA SER A 87 -15.47 9.52 14.57
C SER A 87 -14.82 9.20 13.23
N ILE A 88 -15.28 8.17 12.52
CA ILE A 88 -14.79 7.74 11.21
C ILE A 88 -15.50 8.47 10.07
N LEU A 89 -16.77 8.83 10.28
CA LEU A 89 -17.64 9.51 9.32
C LEU A 89 -17.80 11.01 9.60
N LYS A 90 -17.06 11.52 10.58
CA LYS A 90 -17.08 12.93 10.92
C LYS A 90 -16.37 13.73 9.83
N ASP A 91 -17.05 14.76 9.38
CA ASP A 91 -16.57 15.63 8.31
C ASP A 91 -15.65 16.74 8.85
N ASN A 92 -14.68 17.16 8.03
CA ASN A 92 -13.78 18.27 8.32
C ASN A 92 -13.96 19.36 7.26
N PRO A 93 -13.83 20.64 7.62
CA PRO A 93 -13.97 21.71 6.64
C PRO A 93 -12.84 21.64 5.62
N GLU A 94 -13.20 21.72 4.35
CA GLU A 94 -12.25 21.96 3.26
C GLU A 94 -12.18 23.45 2.95
N THR A 95 -10.99 23.94 2.59
CA THR A 95 -10.80 25.35 2.23
C THR A 95 -10.63 25.50 0.72
N VAL A 96 -11.51 26.28 0.10
CA VAL A 96 -11.37 26.73 -1.29
C VAL A 96 -10.77 28.12 -1.29
N VAL A 97 -9.74 28.31 -2.13
CA VAL A 97 -9.06 29.59 -2.29
C VAL A 97 -9.24 30.08 -3.72
N TRP A 98 -9.78 31.29 -3.86
CA TRP A 98 -9.80 32.05 -5.10
C TRP A 98 -8.88 33.25 -4.95
N GLU A 99 -7.75 33.21 -5.66
CA GLU A 99 -6.71 34.23 -5.60
C GLU A 99 -6.56 34.92 -6.96
N GLU A 100 -6.73 36.24 -6.98
CA GLU A 100 -6.55 37.10 -8.15
C GLU A 100 -5.24 37.87 -8.02
N THR A 101 -4.23 37.40 -8.76
CA THR A 101 -2.85 37.92 -8.68
C THR A 101 -2.50 38.87 -9.82
N GLU A 102 -3.17 38.79 -10.97
CA GLU A 102 -2.97 39.74 -12.07
C GLU A 102 -3.62 41.09 -11.74
N GLY A 103 -4.68 41.04 -10.93
CA GLY A 103 -5.34 42.22 -10.39
C GLY A 103 -6.30 42.86 -11.39
N TRP A 104 -7.43 43.35 -10.89
CA TRP A 104 -8.39 44.09 -11.71
C TRP A 104 -7.92 45.54 -11.85
N GLU A 105 -7.93 46.07 -13.06
CA GLU A 105 -7.43 47.42 -13.36
C GLU A 105 -8.56 48.42 -13.66
N ASN A 106 -8.31 49.71 -13.35
CA ASN A 106 -9.19 50.84 -13.70
C ASN A 106 -10.66 50.62 -13.28
N ILE A 107 -10.86 50.30 -12.01
CA ILE A 107 -12.15 49.88 -11.48
C ILE A 107 -12.95 51.08 -10.98
N GLU A 108 -14.09 51.36 -11.61
CA GLU A 108 -15.19 52.12 -10.97
C GLU A 108 -16.05 51.14 -10.16
N ARG A 109 -16.41 50.02 -10.79
CA ARG A 109 -17.20 48.91 -10.24
C ARG A 109 -16.76 47.63 -10.94
N ALA A 110 -16.29 46.66 -10.17
CA ALA A 110 -15.92 45.35 -10.68
C ALA A 110 -16.37 44.28 -9.70
N GLY A 111 -16.95 43.21 -10.22
CA GLY A 111 -17.32 42.05 -9.43
C GLY A 111 -17.29 40.79 -10.27
N ALA A 112 -17.22 39.66 -9.61
CA ALA A 112 -17.29 38.36 -10.24
C ALA A 112 -18.31 37.50 -9.49
N SER A 113 -18.99 36.64 -10.25
CA SER A 113 -19.95 35.70 -9.69
C SER A 113 -19.22 34.45 -9.24
N PHE A 114 -19.66 33.86 -8.15
CA PHE A 114 -19.12 32.62 -7.63
C PHE A 114 -20.24 31.76 -7.01
N ASP A 115 -19.99 30.47 -6.92
CA ASP A 115 -20.86 29.50 -6.29
C ASP A 115 -20.21 29.03 -4.99
N MET A 116 -20.98 29.00 -3.91
CA MET A 116 -20.54 28.51 -2.62
C MET A 116 -20.87 27.00 -2.53
N PRO A 117 -19.87 26.11 -2.52
CA PRO A 117 -20.11 24.68 -2.34
C PRO A 117 -20.56 24.39 -0.90
N GLY A 118 -21.18 23.23 -0.70
CA GLY A 118 -21.51 22.72 0.62
C GLY A 118 -22.78 21.86 0.64
N ILE A 119 -23.07 21.28 1.81
CA ILE A 119 -24.30 20.50 2.03
C ILE A 119 -25.48 21.44 2.25
N ASP A 120 -26.54 21.25 1.45
CA ASP A 120 -27.81 21.96 1.65
C ASP A 120 -28.40 21.62 3.03
N ARG A 121 -28.84 22.67 3.75
CA ARG A 121 -29.36 22.60 5.13
C ARG A 121 -30.53 21.63 5.29
N ASP A 122 -31.28 21.40 4.22
CA ASP A 122 -32.39 20.43 4.23
C ASP A 122 -31.91 18.97 4.42
N PHE A 123 -30.65 18.66 4.09
CA PHE A 123 -30.06 17.32 4.17
C PHE A 123 -29.22 17.07 5.44
N VAL A 124 -28.90 18.13 6.20
CA VAL A 124 -28.06 18.07 7.41
C VAL A 124 -28.77 17.36 8.58
N GLY A 125 -30.10 17.46 8.64
CA GLY A 125 -30.93 16.91 9.72
C GLY A 125 -31.07 17.87 10.91
N GLN A 126 -32.03 17.58 11.81
CA GLN A 126 -32.36 18.49 12.91
C GLN A 126 -31.26 18.52 13.99
N GLY A 127 -30.81 19.72 14.37
CA GLY A 127 -29.98 19.95 15.55
C GLY A 127 -28.48 20.16 15.30
N ILE A 128 -28.02 20.11 14.04
CA ILE A 128 -26.65 20.46 13.66
C ILE A 128 -26.65 21.79 12.89
N VAL A 129 -25.76 22.69 13.28
CA VAL A 129 -25.54 23.97 12.60
C VAL A 129 -24.15 23.89 11.98
N ILE A 130 -24.11 23.84 10.64
CA ILE A 130 -22.87 23.94 9.87
C ILE A 130 -22.63 25.43 9.62
N THR A 131 -21.45 25.92 10.00
CA THR A 131 -20.99 27.28 9.73
C THR A 131 -19.90 27.24 8.68
N GLN A 132 -20.09 27.97 7.59
CA GLN A 132 -19.13 28.05 6.49
C GLN A 132 -18.48 29.44 6.46
N PRO A 133 -17.41 29.68 7.24
CA PRO A 133 -16.79 30.99 7.31
C PRO A 133 -16.11 31.35 5.99
N VAL A 134 -16.22 32.63 5.64
CA VAL A 134 -15.59 33.21 4.45
C VAL A 134 -14.70 34.36 4.90
N THR A 135 -13.46 34.37 4.43
CA THR A 135 -12.49 35.43 4.70
C THR A 135 -11.92 35.93 3.39
N VAL A 136 -12.01 37.23 3.17
CA VAL A 136 -11.41 37.92 2.03
C VAL A 136 -10.36 38.87 2.54
N THR A 137 -9.18 38.78 1.95
CA THR A 137 -8.10 39.75 2.15
C THR A 137 -7.78 40.37 0.80
N CYS A 138 -7.66 41.69 0.76
CA CYS A 138 -7.41 42.42 -0.48
C CYS A 138 -6.33 43.49 -0.33
N SER A 139 -5.80 43.91 -1.46
CA SER A 139 -4.91 45.06 -1.57
C SER A 139 -5.41 45.92 -2.72
N VAL A 140 -5.72 47.18 -2.39
CA VAL A 140 -6.37 48.14 -3.28
C VAL A 140 -5.46 49.34 -3.43
N ASP A 141 -5.12 49.68 -4.67
CA ASP A 141 -4.29 50.84 -5.00
C ASP A 141 -5.08 51.89 -5.78
N ALA A 142 -4.78 53.16 -5.54
CA ALA A 142 -5.39 54.31 -6.22
C ALA A 142 -4.43 55.50 -6.25
N ALA A 143 -4.47 56.28 -7.34
CA ALA A 143 -3.64 57.47 -7.51
C ALA A 143 -3.99 58.61 -6.54
N GLU A 144 -5.25 58.66 -6.10
CA GLU A 144 -5.77 59.62 -5.13
C GLU A 144 -6.50 58.87 -4.00
N ALA A 145 -6.79 59.56 -2.89
CA ALA A 145 -7.49 58.97 -1.76
C ALA A 145 -8.95 58.66 -2.13
N THR A 146 -9.22 57.42 -2.53
CA THR A 146 -10.51 56.99 -3.10
C THR A 146 -11.26 56.09 -2.11
N PRO A 147 -12.43 56.52 -1.58
CA PRO A 147 -13.27 55.67 -0.75
C PRO A 147 -13.89 54.55 -1.61
N TYR A 148 -13.80 53.33 -1.11
CA TYR A 148 -14.37 52.15 -1.77
C TYR A 148 -15.09 51.25 -0.77
N THR A 149 -16.01 50.45 -1.30
CA THR A 149 -16.71 49.40 -0.58
C THR A 149 -16.40 48.05 -1.23
N VAL A 150 -15.94 47.10 -0.44
CA VAL A 150 -15.84 45.68 -0.82
C VAL A 150 -17.05 44.95 -0.23
N ALA A 151 -17.75 44.14 -1.03
CA ALA A 151 -18.94 43.46 -0.55
C ALA A 151 -19.20 42.10 -1.23
N ILE A 152 -19.89 41.24 -0.49
CA ILE A 152 -20.49 39.99 -0.96
C ILE A 152 -22.00 40.19 -1.03
N ARG A 153 -22.61 39.84 -2.16
CA ARG A 153 -24.05 39.90 -2.40
C ARG A 153 -24.62 38.53 -2.74
N ASP A 154 -25.87 38.32 -2.40
CA ASP A 154 -26.62 37.13 -2.81
C ASP A 154 -27.09 37.22 -4.28
N LYS A 155 -27.70 36.14 -4.77
CA LYS A 155 -28.32 36.08 -6.11
C LYS A 155 -29.42 37.11 -6.35
N TYR A 156 -30.00 37.68 -5.29
CA TYR A 156 -31.02 38.74 -5.35
C TYR A 156 -30.41 40.14 -5.23
N LYS A 157 -29.08 40.26 -5.20
CA LYS A 157 -28.30 41.49 -5.09
C LYS A 157 -28.45 42.21 -3.74
N MET A 158 -28.84 41.48 -2.70
CA MET A 158 -28.81 41.96 -1.32
C MET A 158 -27.39 41.82 -0.77
N THR A 159 -26.90 42.86 -0.10
CA THR A 159 -25.57 42.85 0.51
C THR A 159 -25.59 41.97 1.77
N LEU A 160 -24.77 40.92 1.78
CA LEU A 160 -24.64 39.98 2.90
C LEU A 160 -23.55 40.44 3.88
N ALA A 161 -22.41 40.84 3.35
CA ALA A 161 -21.28 41.34 4.11
C ALA A 161 -20.59 42.44 3.31
N TYR A 162 -20.10 43.48 3.98
CA TYR A 162 -19.33 44.55 3.35
C TYR A 162 -18.32 45.13 4.32
N ASN A 163 -17.25 45.72 3.76
CA ASN A 163 -16.32 46.57 4.48
C ASN A 163 -16.02 47.81 3.63
N GLN A 164 -15.72 48.93 4.27
CA GLN A 164 -15.42 50.20 3.61
C GLN A 164 -13.98 50.61 3.93
N GLY A 165 -13.24 50.97 2.89
CA GLY A 165 -11.84 51.37 2.97
C GLY A 165 -11.56 52.64 2.19
N VAL A 166 -10.33 53.13 2.29
CA VAL A 166 -9.86 54.30 1.51
C VAL A 166 -8.53 53.96 0.87
N ALA A 167 -8.55 53.74 -0.44
CA ALA A 167 -7.38 53.41 -1.23
C ALA A 167 -6.41 54.61 -1.33
N GLY A 168 -5.12 54.36 -1.53
CA GLY A 168 -4.11 55.41 -1.71
C GLY A 168 -3.61 56.07 -0.42
N VAL A 169 -4.06 55.61 0.75
CA VAL A 169 -3.61 56.09 2.08
C VAL A 169 -2.86 54.98 2.82
N PRO A 170 -1.73 55.26 3.52
CA PRO A 170 -1.05 54.25 4.34
C PRO A 170 -1.96 53.76 5.48
N GLY A 171 -2.22 52.46 5.54
CA GLY A 171 -3.01 51.83 6.61
C GLY A 171 -4.44 51.44 6.24
N ASP A 172 -4.78 51.38 4.95
CA ASP A 172 -6.03 50.78 4.48
C ASP A 172 -6.11 49.28 4.85
N ASP A 173 -7.23 48.85 5.44
CA ASP A 173 -7.48 47.48 5.87
C ASP A 173 -8.62 46.89 5.02
N CYS A 174 -8.24 46.31 3.88
CA CYS A 174 -9.14 45.60 2.99
C CYS A 174 -9.29 44.15 3.47
N SER A 175 -10.03 43.96 4.55
CA SER A 175 -10.40 42.64 5.06
C SER A 175 -11.93 42.51 5.23
N LEU A 176 -12.50 41.40 4.78
CA LEU A 176 -13.93 41.11 4.90
C LEU A 176 -14.09 39.68 5.41
N SER A 177 -14.70 39.51 6.57
CA SER A 177 -14.97 38.17 7.14
C SER A 177 -16.45 37.98 7.41
N MET A 178 -16.99 36.84 7.02
CA MET A 178 -18.36 36.41 7.32
C MET A 178 -18.30 35.09 8.09
N ALA A 179 -19.08 34.97 9.16
CA ALA A 179 -19.06 33.77 10.01
C ALA A 179 -19.70 32.54 9.34
N ASP A 180 -20.63 32.77 8.41
CA ASP A 180 -21.40 31.70 7.77
C ASP A 180 -21.97 32.19 6.44
N LEU A 181 -21.61 31.53 5.33
CA LEU A 181 -22.21 31.72 4.02
C LEU A 181 -22.89 30.42 3.57
N GLU A 182 -24.21 30.46 3.38
CA GLU A 182 -24.98 29.29 2.96
C GLU A 182 -24.55 28.78 1.57
N PRO A 183 -24.53 27.46 1.34
CA PRO A 183 -24.26 26.91 0.03
C PRO A 183 -25.31 27.39 -0.97
N GLY A 184 -24.87 27.71 -2.18
CA GLY A 184 -25.75 28.26 -3.21
C GLY A 184 -25.00 28.82 -4.40
N GLU A 185 -25.76 29.10 -5.45
CA GLU A 185 -25.21 29.56 -6.72
C GLU A 185 -25.39 31.07 -6.91
N ARG A 186 -24.51 31.66 -7.73
CA ARG A 186 -24.56 33.04 -8.22
C ARG A 186 -24.48 34.09 -7.12
N TYR A 187 -23.64 33.86 -6.12
CA TYR A 187 -23.17 34.93 -5.27
C TYR A 187 -22.33 35.91 -6.08
N GLU A 188 -22.24 37.14 -5.63
CA GLU A 188 -21.41 38.15 -6.26
C GLU A 188 -20.45 38.76 -5.24
N PHE A 189 -19.17 38.73 -5.58
CA PHE A 189 -18.13 39.42 -4.82
C PHE A 189 -17.56 40.55 -5.67
N GLY A 190 -17.40 41.74 -5.10
CA GLY A 190 -16.87 42.87 -5.87
C GLY A 190 -16.47 44.09 -5.05
N PHE A 191 -16.05 45.11 -5.79
CA PHE A 191 -15.60 46.41 -5.33
C PHE A 191 -16.41 47.53 -6.00
N TRP A 192 -16.77 48.54 -5.21
CA TRP A 192 -17.51 49.72 -5.65
C TRP A 192 -16.81 50.98 -5.16
N VAL A 193 -16.59 51.95 -6.05
CA VAL A 193 -16.15 53.29 -5.68
C VAL A 193 -17.36 54.16 -5.34
N ASP A 194 -17.28 54.90 -4.23
CA ASP A 194 -18.41 55.69 -3.72
C ASP A 194 -18.56 57.04 -4.45
N GLU A 195 -17.45 57.66 -4.84
CA GLU A 195 -17.43 58.97 -5.52
C GLU A 195 -17.47 58.85 -7.04
N GLN A 196 -18.18 59.79 -7.68
CA GLN A 196 -18.24 59.89 -9.14
C GLN A 196 -16.91 60.44 -9.69
N ASP A 197 -16.41 59.86 -10.78
CA ASP A 197 -15.17 60.21 -11.49
C ASP A 197 -13.83 59.80 -10.79
N GLN A 198 -13.87 58.90 -9.81
CA GLN A 198 -12.68 58.23 -9.24
C GLN A 198 -12.62 56.76 -9.66
N TYR A 199 -11.40 56.21 -9.69
CA TYR A 199 -11.13 54.83 -10.08
C TYR A 199 -10.06 54.22 -9.18
N LEU A 200 -10.20 52.92 -8.88
CA LEU A 200 -9.12 52.13 -8.29
C LEU A 200 -8.16 51.72 -9.42
N SER A 201 -6.86 51.90 -9.21
CA SER A 201 -5.82 51.61 -10.20
C SER A 201 -5.64 50.12 -10.37
N THR A 202 -5.45 49.39 -9.26
CA THR A 202 -5.28 47.94 -9.24
C THR A 202 -5.89 47.35 -7.97
N VAL A 203 -6.58 46.21 -8.11
CA VAL A 203 -7.13 45.46 -6.98
C VAL A 203 -6.71 43.99 -7.08
N THR A 204 -6.02 43.51 -6.05
CA THR A 204 -5.69 42.09 -5.86
C THR A 204 -6.41 41.57 -4.64
N PHE A 205 -6.86 40.31 -4.66
CA PHE A 205 -7.54 39.73 -3.51
C PHE A 205 -7.30 38.23 -3.40
N ARG A 206 -7.46 37.72 -2.18
CA ARG A 206 -7.47 36.32 -1.82
C ARG A 206 -8.75 36.07 -1.04
N PHE A 207 -9.64 35.31 -1.66
CA PHE A 207 -10.91 34.87 -1.12
C PHE A 207 -10.77 33.43 -0.64
N GLU A 208 -10.95 33.20 0.66
CA GLU A 208 -10.91 31.89 1.29
C GLU A 208 -12.31 31.55 1.82
N ALA A 209 -12.82 30.39 1.47
CA ALA A 209 -14.08 29.88 1.97
C ALA A 209 -13.88 28.47 2.52
N GLU A 210 -14.33 28.25 3.74
CA GLU A 210 -14.42 26.91 4.32
C GLU A 210 -15.81 26.34 4.03
N TYR A 211 -15.87 25.11 3.54
CA TYR A 211 -17.12 24.42 3.24
C TYR A 211 -17.06 22.96 3.71
N TYR A 212 -18.23 22.35 3.85
CA TYR A 212 -18.40 20.95 4.21
C TYR A 212 -19.12 20.23 3.07
N ASP A 213 -18.53 19.18 2.52
CA ASP A 213 -19.10 18.41 1.41
C ASP A 213 -19.86 17.15 1.86
N GLY A 214 -19.77 16.80 3.15
CA GLY A 214 -20.42 15.64 3.73
C GLY A 214 -19.64 14.34 3.57
N ILE A 215 -18.42 14.40 3.02
CA ILE A 215 -17.56 13.27 2.76
C ILE A 215 -16.28 13.42 3.60
N PRO A 216 -16.04 12.54 4.58
CA PRO A 216 -14.83 12.59 5.39
C PRO A 216 -13.55 12.49 4.55
N ASP A 217 -12.49 13.18 4.97
CA ASP A 217 -11.14 13.16 4.35
C ASP A 217 -10.61 11.76 4.01
N ASN A 218 -10.99 10.75 4.79
CA ASN A 218 -10.50 9.37 4.70
C ASN A 218 -11.39 8.47 3.82
N MET A 219 -12.43 9.02 3.20
CA MET A 219 -13.38 8.31 2.37
C MET A 219 -13.49 8.92 0.98
N ASN A 220 -14.18 8.21 0.10
CA ASN A 220 -14.58 8.74 -1.20
C ASN A 220 -16.09 9.01 -1.23
N ASN A 221 -16.58 9.52 -2.35
CA ASN A 221 -18.01 9.80 -2.60
C ASN A 221 -18.99 8.61 -2.47
N LYS A 222 -18.50 7.40 -2.25
CA LYS A 222 -19.28 6.17 -2.00
C LYS A 222 -19.04 5.60 -0.60
N SER A 223 -18.50 6.41 0.30
CA SER A 223 -18.12 6.05 1.67
C SER A 223 -17.10 4.90 1.74
N LEU A 224 -16.33 4.66 0.68
CA LEU A 224 -15.28 3.63 0.66
C LEU A 224 -14.02 4.16 1.35
N TRP A 225 -13.42 3.32 2.19
CA TRP A 225 -12.23 3.71 2.95
C TRP A 225 -10.99 3.92 2.09
N LEU A 226 -10.46 5.14 2.07
CA LEU A 226 -9.18 5.50 1.46
C LEU A 226 -8.04 5.55 2.48
N GLY A 227 -8.38 5.86 3.73
CA GLY A 227 -7.42 6.08 4.79
C GLY A 227 -6.66 7.42 4.68
N PRO A 228 -5.83 7.72 5.68
CA PRO A 228 -5.18 9.02 5.79
C PRO A 228 -4.12 9.22 4.73
N THR A 229 -3.95 10.48 4.34
CA THR A 229 -2.87 10.95 3.48
C THR A 229 -1.53 10.86 4.22
N LEU A 230 -0.47 10.56 3.47
CA LEU A 230 0.87 10.48 4.02
C LEU A 230 1.51 11.87 4.04
N GLY A 231 1.31 12.61 5.13
CA GLY A 231 1.79 14.00 5.27
C GLY A 231 1.18 14.91 4.20
N ASP A 232 1.98 15.81 3.63
CA ASP A 232 1.54 16.74 2.56
C ASP A 232 1.43 16.07 1.17
N THR A 233 1.62 14.74 1.09
CA THR A 233 1.50 14.01 -0.17
C THR A 233 0.08 13.47 -0.35
N GLN A 234 -0.44 13.49 -1.58
CA GLN A 234 -1.74 12.90 -1.95
C GLN A 234 -1.74 11.36 -1.90
N LEU A 235 -0.68 10.73 -1.36
CA LEU A 235 -0.55 9.28 -1.31
C LEU A 235 -1.40 8.70 -0.18
N ARG A 236 -2.25 7.74 -0.52
CA ARG A 236 -3.15 7.04 0.42
C ARG A 236 -2.81 5.55 0.48
N PRO A 237 -1.72 5.15 1.18
CA PRO A 237 -1.26 3.77 1.22
C PRO A 237 -2.23 2.81 1.92
N MET A 238 -3.17 3.34 2.72
CA MET A 238 -4.16 2.55 3.45
C MET A 238 -5.52 2.46 2.74
N ILE A 239 -5.56 2.69 1.42
CA ILE A 239 -6.78 2.48 0.63
C ILE A 239 -7.23 1.02 0.72
N PHE A 240 -8.54 0.80 0.83
CA PHE A 240 -9.13 -0.54 0.97
C PHE A 240 -8.69 -1.51 -0.14
N LEU A 241 -8.43 -1.01 -1.36
CA LEU A 241 -7.92 -1.80 -2.48
C LEU A 241 -6.59 -2.47 -2.15
N ASN A 242 -5.67 -1.78 -1.48
CA ASN A 242 -4.36 -2.35 -1.12
C ASN A 242 -4.51 -3.59 -0.23
N PHE A 243 -5.55 -3.65 0.61
CA PHE A 243 -5.81 -4.79 1.49
C PHE A 243 -6.08 -6.10 0.74
N PHE A 244 -6.54 -6.04 -0.53
CA PHE A 244 -6.61 -7.23 -1.38
C PHE A 244 -5.22 -7.81 -1.66
N GLY A 245 -4.29 -6.96 -2.11
CA GLY A 245 -2.89 -7.36 -2.34
C GLY A 245 -2.19 -7.79 -1.05
N LEU A 246 -2.40 -7.04 0.04
CA LEU A 246 -1.85 -7.36 1.35
C LEU A 246 -2.35 -8.71 1.88
N THR A 247 -3.60 -9.09 1.62
CA THR A 247 -4.14 -10.40 2.02
C THR A 247 -3.26 -11.54 1.47
N PHE A 248 -3.00 -11.53 0.17
CA PHE A 248 -2.17 -12.56 -0.46
C PHE A 248 -0.71 -12.43 -0.08
N PHE A 249 -0.17 -11.20 -0.01
CA PHE A 249 1.20 -10.97 0.43
C PHE A 249 1.45 -11.53 1.83
N LEU A 250 0.58 -11.23 2.80
CA LEU A 250 0.69 -11.69 4.18
C LEU A 250 0.57 -13.21 4.27
N TYR A 251 -0.31 -13.85 3.49
CA TYR A 251 -0.41 -15.31 3.47
C TYR A 251 0.86 -16.01 2.96
N ILE A 252 1.50 -15.48 1.91
CA ILE A 252 2.51 -16.24 1.16
C ILE A 252 3.94 -15.81 1.47
N PHE A 253 4.19 -14.51 1.64
CA PHE A 253 5.54 -13.94 1.63
C PHE A 253 6.36 -14.23 2.90
N PRO A 254 5.87 -13.97 4.13
CA PRO A 254 6.68 -14.13 5.34
C PRO A 254 7.14 -15.58 5.56
N ALA A 255 6.23 -16.54 5.36
CA ALA A 255 6.54 -17.96 5.49
C ALA A 255 7.54 -18.44 4.42
N SER A 256 7.37 -18.00 3.17
CA SER A 256 8.29 -18.34 2.07
C SER A 256 9.69 -17.74 2.30
N TYR A 257 9.75 -16.48 2.74
CA TYR A 257 11.00 -15.78 3.05
C TYR A 257 11.80 -16.48 4.17
N TYR A 258 11.12 -16.90 5.24
CA TYR A 258 11.77 -17.65 6.31
C TYR A 258 12.28 -19.02 5.82
N ALA A 259 11.48 -19.75 5.05
CA ALA A 259 11.88 -21.05 4.51
C ALA A 259 13.12 -20.94 3.60
N GLU A 260 13.21 -19.88 2.79
CA GLU A 260 14.39 -19.61 1.97
C GLU A 260 15.61 -19.27 2.83
N ARG A 261 15.47 -18.41 3.85
CA ARG A 261 16.59 -18.11 4.76
C ARG A 261 17.15 -19.36 5.44
N VAL A 262 16.29 -20.30 5.81
CA VAL A 262 16.71 -21.59 6.36
C VAL A 262 17.42 -22.43 5.30
N ALA A 263 16.91 -22.45 4.07
CA ALA A 263 17.54 -23.17 2.96
C ALA A 263 18.93 -22.61 2.62
N LEU A 264 19.09 -21.28 2.58
CA LEU A 264 20.37 -20.61 2.35
C LEU A 264 21.41 -20.99 3.41
N LYS A 265 21.04 -20.94 4.69
CA LYS A 265 21.94 -21.35 5.80
C LYS A 265 22.35 -22.82 5.71
N ARG A 266 21.49 -23.70 5.18
CA ARG A 266 21.84 -25.10 4.92
C ARG A 266 22.81 -25.19 3.74
N ASN A 267 22.54 -24.47 2.66
CA ASN A 267 23.40 -24.45 1.48
C ASN A 267 24.83 -23.94 1.80
N GLU A 268 24.96 -22.89 2.60
CA GLU A 268 26.27 -22.37 3.05
C GLU A 268 27.14 -23.43 3.75
N LYS A 269 26.54 -24.36 4.49
CA LYS A 269 27.26 -25.49 5.11
C LYS A 269 27.63 -26.56 4.08
N GLU A 270 26.71 -26.86 3.15
CA GLU A 270 26.94 -27.87 2.11
C GLU A 270 28.00 -27.43 1.10
N ASP A 271 28.10 -26.14 0.79
CA ASP A 271 29.05 -25.62 -0.21
C ASP A 271 30.51 -25.85 0.19
N LYS A 272 30.82 -25.86 1.51
CA LYS A 272 32.18 -26.08 2.05
C LYS A 272 32.47 -27.53 2.43
N PHE A 273 31.44 -28.38 2.43
CA PHE A 273 31.58 -29.77 2.83
C PHE A 273 32.47 -30.61 1.89
N PRO A 274 32.41 -30.49 0.54
CA PRO A 274 33.31 -31.21 -0.36
C PRO A 274 34.79 -30.89 -0.12
N ASP A 275 35.10 -29.61 0.15
CA ASP A 275 36.47 -29.16 0.43
C ASP A 275 36.98 -29.75 1.74
N PHE A 276 36.15 -29.75 2.79
CA PHE A 276 36.46 -30.41 4.06
C PHE A 276 36.77 -31.91 3.87
N LEU A 277 35.93 -32.64 3.12
CA LEU A 277 36.17 -34.08 2.86
C LEU A 277 37.46 -34.32 2.07
N ARG A 278 37.76 -33.47 1.09
CA ARG A 278 38.97 -33.57 0.26
C ARG A 278 40.21 -33.37 1.12
N ASP A 279 40.26 -32.29 1.90
CA ASP A 279 41.42 -31.98 2.74
C ASP A 279 41.62 -33.06 3.82
N LEU A 280 40.52 -33.61 4.38
CA LEU A 280 40.58 -34.77 5.27
C LEU A 280 41.19 -36.01 4.62
N ALA A 281 40.83 -36.28 3.37
CA ALA A 281 41.39 -37.38 2.62
C ALA A 281 42.89 -37.17 2.30
N GLU A 282 43.28 -35.95 1.95
CA GLU A 282 44.67 -35.56 1.66
C GLU A 282 45.56 -35.72 2.90
N TYR A 283 45.12 -35.25 4.08
CA TYR A 283 45.86 -35.42 5.34
C TYR A 283 46.00 -36.87 5.76
N TRP A 284 44.93 -37.66 5.61
CA TRP A 284 44.98 -39.10 5.90
C TRP A 284 45.92 -39.83 4.93
N LYS A 285 45.90 -39.50 3.63
CA LYS A 285 46.83 -40.04 2.63
C LYS A 285 48.29 -39.64 2.91
N GLY A 286 48.50 -38.47 3.52
CA GLY A 286 49.80 -38.00 4.01
C GLY A 286 50.35 -38.75 5.23
N GLY A 287 49.61 -39.71 5.78
CA GLY A 287 50.04 -40.55 6.90
C GLY A 287 49.74 -39.98 8.29
N LEU A 288 48.97 -38.89 8.38
CA LEU A 288 48.47 -38.40 9.67
C LEU A 288 47.40 -39.35 10.20
N SER A 289 47.34 -39.50 11.53
CA SER A 289 46.21 -40.17 12.16
C SER A 289 44.93 -39.34 11.99
N MET A 290 43.76 -39.98 12.02
CA MET A 290 42.48 -39.32 11.77
C MET A 290 42.19 -38.24 12.81
N THR A 291 42.65 -38.46 14.05
CA THR A 291 42.55 -37.48 15.13
C THR A 291 43.39 -36.25 14.86
N VAL A 292 44.64 -36.42 14.39
CA VAL A 292 45.54 -35.31 14.06
C VAL A 292 45.09 -34.60 12.78
N ALA A 293 44.63 -35.33 11.77
CA ALA A 293 44.09 -34.75 10.54
C ALA A 293 42.91 -33.82 10.83
N VAL A 294 41.94 -34.26 11.64
CA VAL A 294 40.81 -33.42 12.05
C VAL A 294 41.22 -32.24 12.94
N GLN A 295 42.22 -32.41 13.81
CA GLN A 295 42.76 -31.30 14.61
C GLN A 295 43.39 -30.22 13.72
N THR A 296 44.13 -30.61 12.68
CA THR A 296 44.69 -29.68 11.70
C THR A 296 43.57 -28.98 10.92
N LEU A 297 42.55 -29.71 10.46
CA LEU A 297 41.40 -29.13 9.74
C LEU A 297 40.57 -28.18 10.61
N ALA A 298 40.50 -28.41 11.92
CA ALA A 298 39.80 -27.50 12.82
C ALA A 298 40.47 -26.13 12.95
N THR A 299 41.71 -25.97 12.47
CA THR A 299 42.40 -24.68 12.35
C THR A 299 42.25 -24.03 10.97
N SER A 300 41.71 -24.75 9.99
CA SER A 300 41.46 -24.26 8.63
C SER A 300 40.10 -23.54 8.49
N GLU A 301 39.88 -22.86 7.36
CA GLU A 301 38.64 -22.10 7.09
C GLU A 301 37.64 -22.86 6.19
N TYR A 302 36.52 -23.28 6.78
CA TYR A 302 35.36 -23.91 6.14
C TYR A 302 34.05 -23.11 6.37
N GLY A 303 34.16 -21.82 6.68
CA GLY A 303 33.02 -20.91 6.84
C GLY A 303 31.99 -21.41 7.85
N ALA A 304 30.74 -21.61 7.42
CA ALA A 304 29.63 -22.06 8.26
C ALA A 304 29.81 -23.47 8.89
N LEU A 305 30.83 -24.23 8.44
CA LEU A 305 31.15 -25.56 8.95
C LEU A 305 32.18 -25.54 10.10
N ASN A 306 32.89 -24.42 10.31
CA ASN A 306 34.01 -24.33 11.27
C ASN A 306 33.63 -24.75 12.69
N ASP A 307 32.49 -24.27 13.20
CA ASP A 307 32.02 -24.62 14.53
C ASP A 307 31.76 -26.12 14.69
N GLU A 308 31.25 -26.77 13.65
CA GLU A 308 30.95 -28.19 13.66
C GLU A 308 32.21 -29.06 13.53
N VAL A 309 33.20 -28.62 12.73
CA VAL A 309 34.52 -29.26 12.62
C VAL A 309 35.31 -29.11 13.94
N ARG A 310 35.23 -27.96 14.61
CA ARG A 310 35.90 -27.74 15.90
C ARG A 310 35.33 -28.63 17.00
N LYS A 311 34.01 -28.80 17.06
CA LYS A 311 33.35 -29.77 17.96
C LYS A 311 33.77 -31.20 17.66
N MET A 312 33.92 -31.55 16.39
CA MET A 312 34.40 -32.87 15.95
C MET A 312 35.83 -33.14 16.43
N SER A 313 36.74 -32.16 16.29
CA SER A 313 38.11 -32.21 16.83
C SER A 313 38.14 -32.43 18.35
N SER A 314 37.32 -31.71 19.12
CA SER A 314 37.23 -31.88 20.58
C SER A 314 36.80 -33.30 20.97
N GLN A 315 35.81 -33.88 20.28
CA GLN A 315 35.33 -35.24 20.56
C GLN A 315 36.41 -36.31 20.27
N LEU A 316 37.15 -36.14 19.17
CA LEU A 316 38.29 -37.02 18.85
C LEU A 316 39.42 -36.88 19.86
N SER A 317 39.68 -35.66 20.36
CA SER A 317 40.71 -35.41 21.38
C SER A 317 40.42 -36.12 22.71
N TRP A 318 39.14 -36.38 23.00
CA TRP A 318 38.69 -37.12 24.18
C TRP A 318 38.63 -38.64 23.98
N GLY A 319 39.13 -39.15 22.83
CA GLY A 319 39.24 -40.57 22.56
C GLY A 319 37.97 -41.24 22.03
N VAL A 320 36.95 -40.47 21.60
CA VAL A 320 35.76 -41.03 20.94
C VAL A 320 36.16 -41.56 19.56
N LYS A 321 35.60 -42.71 19.15
CA LYS A 321 35.91 -43.33 17.85
C LYS A 321 35.47 -42.44 16.69
N PHE A 322 36.26 -42.39 15.64
CA PHE A 322 35.98 -41.57 14.45
C PHE A 322 34.62 -41.88 13.81
N GLY A 323 34.27 -43.17 13.66
CA GLY A 323 32.98 -43.58 13.10
C GLY A 323 31.78 -43.04 13.89
N ASP A 324 31.87 -42.98 15.22
CA ASP A 324 30.80 -42.40 16.05
C ASP A 324 30.76 -40.87 15.91
N VAL A 325 31.93 -40.24 15.91
CA VAL A 325 32.06 -38.78 15.81
C VAL A 325 31.59 -38.23 14.46
N ILE A 326 31.90 -38.90 13.35
CA ILE A 326 31.49 -38.45 12.02
C ILE A 326 29.98 -38.59 11.80
N ASN A 327 29.36 -39.60 12.39
CA ASN A 327 27.90 -39.75 12.40
C ASN A 327 27.23 -38.65 13.23
N ILE A 328 27.76 -38.34 14.42
CA ILE A 328 27.28 -37.21 15.24
C ILE A 328 27.45 -35.88 14.47
N PHE A 329 28.57 -35.71 13.76
CA PHE A 329 28.79 -34.55 12.89
C PHE A 329 27.71 -34.46 11.79
N ALA A 330 27.38 -35.56 11.12
CA ALA A 330 26.35 -35.61 10.09
C ALA A 330 24.96 -35.24 10.64
N GLU A 331 24.63 -35.70 11.86
CA GLU A 331 23.38 -35.33 12.54
C GLU A 331 23.33 -33.85 12.92
N ARG A 332 24.44 -33.27 13.39
CA ARG A 332 24.51 -31.85 13.78
C ARG A 332 24.44 -30.92 12.57
N VAL A 333 25.13 -31.26 11.47
CA VAL A 333 25.03 -30.48 10.23
C VAL A 333 23.63 -30.62 9.63
N GLY A 334 23.06 -31.83 9.70
CA GLY A 334 21.63 -32.05 9.51
C GLY A 334 21.14 -31.95 8.06
N THR A 335 22.05 -31.89 7.09
CA THR A 335 21.69 -31.74 5.67
C THR A 335 21.68 -33.09 4.93
N PRO A 336 20.84 -33.26 3.89
CA PRO A 336 20.76 -34.52 3.15
C PRO A 336 22.08 -34.91 2.46
N LEU A 337 22.80 -33.93 1.90
CA LEU A 337 24.06 -34.17 1.20
C LEU A 337 25.14 -34.72 2.17
N VAL A 338 25.28 -34.10 3.34
CA VAL A 338 26.26 -34.52 4.35
C VAL A 338 25.91 -35.89 4.92
N LYS A 339 24.64 -36.13 5.28
CA LYS A 339 24.20 -37.44 5.79
C LYS A 339 24.47 -38.55 4.78
N ARG A 340 24.15 -38.32 3.50
CA ARG A 340 24.40 -39.30 2.43
C ARG A 340 25.89 -39.61 2.27
N ALA A 341 26.74 -38.60 2.22
CA ALA A 341 28.18 -38.77 2.08
C ALA A 341 28.78 -39.51 3.29
N ILE A 342 28.41 -39.13 4.51
CA ILE A 342 28.91 -39.78 5.73
C ILE A 342 28.43 -41.23 5.84
N SER A 343 27.18 -41.53 5.50
CA SER A 343 26.69 -42.92 5.47
C SER A 343 27.47 -43.79 4.47
N LEU A 344 27.81 -43.25 3.29
CA LEU A 344 28.65 -43.95 2.31
C LEU A 344 30.05 -44.22 2.86
N ILE A 345 30.66 -43.23 3.53
CA ILE A 345 31.98 -43.38 4.16
C ILE A 345 31.93 -44.45 5.26
N SER A 346 30.91 -44.42 6.13
CA SER A 346 30.76 -45.37 7.24
C SER A 346 30.53 -46.81 6.77
N GLU A 347 29.72 -47.02 5.73
CA GLU A 347 29.48 -48.39 5.22
C GLU A 347 30.70 -48.94 4.50
N ALA A 348 31.43 -48.09 3.78
CA ALA A 348 32.64 -48.48 3.07
C ALA A 348 33.84 -48.73 4.02
N ASP A 349 33.94 -48.00 5.14
CA ASP A 349 34.86 -48.30 6.23
C ASP A 349 34.54 -49.66 6.87
N ARG A 350 33.26 -49.94 7.15
CA ARG A 350 32.81 -51.24 7.70
C ARG A 350 33.12 -52.41 6.75
N ALA A 351 33.09 -52.18 5.44
CA ALA A 351 33.43 -53.17 4.42
C ALA A 351 34.95 -53.40 4.24
N GLY A 352 35.81 -52.66 4.98
CA GLY A 352 37.26 -52.81 4.93
C GLY A 352 37.93 -52.14 3.72
N GLY A 353 37.27 -51.16 3.09
CA GLY A 353 37.84 -50.40 1.98
C GLY A 353 38.94 -49.42 2.40
N LYS A 354 39.74 -48.94 1.44
CA LYS A 354 40.72 -47.89 1.68
C LYS A 354 40.02 -46.56 1.96
N ILE A 355 39.96 -46.15 3.22
CA ILE A 355 39.23 -44.95 3.66
C ILE A 355 39.68 -43.66 2.95
N SER A 356 40.97 -43.54 2.56
CA SER A 356 41.47 -42.43 1.72
C SER A 356 40.72 -42.31 0.41
N ASP A 357 40.54 -43.43 -0.28
CA ASP A 357 40.00 -43.47 -1.64
C ASP A 357 38.48 -43.23 -1.59
N ILE A 358 37.84 -43.70 -0.52
CA ILE A 358 36.42 -43.47 -0.22
C ILE A 358 36.16 -41.99 0.07
N LEU A 359 36.99 -41.35 0.91
CA LEU A 359 36.84 -39.92 1.24
C LEU A 359 37.04 -39.03 -0.01
N ILE A 360 38.04 -39.33 -0.85
CA ILE A 360 38.24 -38.62 -2.13
C ILE A 360 37.03 -38.81 -3.05
N THR A 361 36.51 -40.04 -3.15
CA THR A 361 35.34 -40.34 -3.98
C THR A 361 34.10 -39.58 -3.47
N ALA A 362 33.86 -39.55 -2.17
CA ALA A 362 32.76 -38.81 -1.56
C ALA A 362 32.90 -37.29 -1.72
N ALA A 363 34.13 -36.76 -1.65
CA ALA A 363 34.42 -35.35 -1.89
C ALA A 363 34.14 -34.97 -3.36
N ASN A 364 34.58 -35.79 -4.30
CA ASN A 364 34.34 -35.57 -5.74
C ASN A 364 32.84 -35.67 -6.08
N ASP A 365 32.12 -36.68 -5.54
CA ASP A 365 30.66 -36.82 -5.71
C ASP A 365 29.92 -35.58 -5.15
N SER A 366 30.28 -35.16 -3.92
CA SER A 366 29.66 -33.97 -3.30
C SER A 366 29.96 -32.69 -4.10
N ARG A 367 31.16 -32.55 -4.66
CA ARG A 367 31.56 -31.41 -5.51
C ARG A 367 30.81 -31.43 -6.85
N GLU A 368 30.66 -32.59 -7.47
CA GLU A 368 29.90 -32.76 -8.71
C GLU A 368 28.43 -32.41 -8.50
N ILE A 369 27.82 -32.85 -7.40
CA ILE A 369 26.44 -32.46 -7.03
C ILE A 369 26.30 -30.94 -6.92
N LYS A 370 27.25 -30.26 -6.24
CA LYS A 370 27.21 -28.79 -6.12
C LYS A 370 27.47 -28.07 -7.44
N PHE A 371 28.32 -28.62 -8.30
CA PHE A 371 28.52 -28.10 -9.64
C PHE A 371 27.22 -28.18 -10.48
N LEU A 372 26.55 -29.33 -10.47
CA LEU A 372 25.28 -29.53 -11.16
C LEU A 372 24.16 -28.65 -10.60
N GLU A 373 24.10 -28.46 -9.28
CA GLU A 373 23.14 -27.54 -8.64
C GLU A 373 23.37 -26.09 -9.08
N ALA A 374 24.63 -25.64 -9.12
CA ALA A 374 24.98 -24.30 -9.58
C ALA A 374 24.68 -24.09 -11.09
N GLU A 375 24.95 -25.09 -11.92
CA GLU A 375 24.61 -25.06 -13.35
C GLU A 375 23.09 -24.97 -13.55
N ARG A 376 22.33 -25.82 -12.84
CA ARG A 376 20.86 -25.76 -12.84
C ARG A 376 20.35 -24.39 -12.40
N GLN A 377 20.90 -23.82 -11.33
CA GLN A 377 20.46 -22.53 -10.81
C GLN A 377 20.69 -21.40 -11.83
N ARG A 378 21.80 -21.42 -12.58
CA ARG A 378 22.08 -20.45 -13.66
C ARG A 378 21.11 -20.60 -14.82
N ALA A 379 20.88 -21.84 -15.28
CA ALA A 379 19.94 -22.12 -16.37
C ALA A 379 18.50 -21.71 -16.02
N ILE A 380 18.08 -21.97 -14.79
CA ILE A 380 16.75 -21.58 -14.29
C ILE A 380 16.65 -20.07 -14.09
N GLY A 381 17.73 -19.41 -13.66
CA GLY A 381 17.75 -17.97 -13.42
C GLY A 381 17.28 -17.15 -14.61
N SER A 382 17.67 -17.53 -15.84
CA SER A 382 17.20 -16.84 -17.05
C SER A 382 15.69 -17.01 -17.30
N TYR A 383 15.10 -18.16 -16.97
CA TYR A 383 13.65 -18.36 -17.12
C TYR A 383 12.86 -17.51 -16.11
N ILE A 384 13.35 -17.40 -14.87
CA ILE A 384 12.76 -16.52 -13.86
C ILE A 384 12.80 -15.06 -14.34
N ALA A 385 13.91 -14.62 -14.92
CA ALA A 385 14.02 -13.26 -15.46
C ALA A 385 12.97 -12.97 -16.54
N VAL A 386 12.69 -13.92 -17.45
CA VAL A 386 11.64 -13.77 -18.47
C VAL A 386 10.25 -13.60 -17.84
N ILE A 387 9.94 -14.35 -16.78
CA ILE A 387 8.66 -14.22 -16.04
C ILE A 387 8.53 -12.82 -15.41
N TRP A 388 9.61 -12.30 -14.83
CA TRP A 388 9.65 -10.94 -14.27
C TRP A 388 9.46 -9.87 -15.34
N THR A 389 10.12 -10.00 -16.48
CA THR A 389 9.96 -9.07 -17.61
C THR A 389 8.53 -9.10 -18.15
N SER A 390 7.94 -10.29 -18.33
CA SER A 390 6.55 -10.44 -18.79
C SER A 390 5.56 -9.77 -17.83
N TYR A 391 5.74 -9.97 -16.53
CA TYR A 391 4.94 -9.29 -15.51
C TYR A 391 5.10 -7.77 -15.56
N GLY A 392 6.34 -7.27 -15.69
CA GLY A 392 6.62 -5.84 -15.79
C GLY A 392 5.99 -5.18 -17.02
N VAL A 393 6.02 -5.85 -18.18
CA VAL A 393 5.35 -5.36 -19.40
C VAL A 393 3.83 -5.30 -19.20
N PHE A 394 3.22 -6.34 -18.63
CA PHE A 394 1.79 -6.33 -18.34
C PHE A 394 1.40 -5.21 -17.37
N LEU A 395 2.17 -5.05 -16.28
CA LEU A 395 1.99 -3.96 -15.32
C LEU A 395 2.08 -2.60 -16.01
N GLY A 396 3.06 -2.40 -16.89
CA GLY A 396 3.21 -1.17 -17.68
C GLY A 396 2.00 -0.86 -18.56
N VAL A 397 1.48 -1.86 -19.27
CA VAL A 397 0.26 -1.70 -20.10
C VAL A 397 -0.95 -1.30 -19.25
N ILE A 398 -1.15 -1.96 -18.10
CA ILE A 398 -2.25 -1.64 -17.20
C ILE A 398 -2.14 -0.22 -16.64
N VAL A 399 -0.94 0.23 -16.29
CA VAL A 399 -0.72 1.61 -15.82
C VAL A 399 -1.06 2.64 -16.90
N VAL A 400 -0.65 2.39 -18.15
CA VAL A 400 -0.99 3.26 -19.28
C VAL A 400 -2.51 3.31 -19.50
N LEU A 401 -3.19 2.16 -19.44
CA LEU A 401 -4.66 2.12 -19.52
C LEU A 401 -5.31 2.87 -18.36
N ALA A 402 -4.82 2.70 -17.13
CA ALA A 402 -5.37 3.40 -15.97
C ALA A 402 -5.26 4.93 -16.11
N LYS A 403 -4.15 5.44 -16.64
CA LYS A 403 -3.89 6.89 -16.72
C LYS A 403 -4.40 7.59 -17.97
N VAL A 404 -4.47 6.91 -19.10
CA VAL A 404 -4.88 7.53 -20.37
C VAL A 404 -6.32 7.16 -20.70
N PHE A 405 -6.70 5.90 -20.51
CA PHE A 405 -7.97 5.39 -21.01
C PHE A 405 -9.13 5.63 -20.05
N ILE A 406 -8.92 5.45 -18.73
CA ILE A 406 -10.01 5.63 -17.75
C ILE A 406 -10.47 7.11 -17.71
N PRO A 407 -9.60 8.13 -17.59
CA PRO A 407 -10.04 9.53 -17.61
C PRO A 407 -10.74 9.90 -18.90
N ALA A 408 -10.23 9.47 -20.06
CA ALA A 408 -10.86 9.76 -21.36
C ALA A 408 -12.30 9.22 -21.47
N ILE A 409 -12.61 8.07 -20.83
CA ILE A 409 -13.97 7.55 -20.76
C ILE A 409 -14.81 8.33 -19.75
N ALA A 410 -14.24 8.68 -18.60
CA ALA A 410 -14.93 9.43 -17.56
C ALA A 410 -15.36 10.81 -18.08
N ASP A 411 -14.45 11.54 -18.72
CA ASP A 411 -14.70 12.86 -19.32
C ASP A 411 -15.77 12.78 -20.42
N SER A 412 -15.70 11.75 -21.26
CA SER A 412 -16.70 11.53 -22.33
C SER A 412 -18.10 11.27 -21.79
N ASN A 413 -18.22 10.71 -20.57
CA ASN A 413 -19.51 10.51 -19.90
C ASN A 413 -20.01 11.78 -19.20
N SER A 414 -19.12 12.71 -18.83
CA SER A 414 -19.45 13.97 -18.14
C SER A 414 -19.86 15.12 -19.08
N GLY A 415 -19.57 15.02 -20.38
CA GLY A 415 -19.79 16.06 -21.39
C GLY A 415 -21.25 16.36 -21.77
N GLY A 416 -22.24 16.16 -20.89
CA GLY A 416 -23.63 16.46 -21.18
C GLY A 416 -24.53 16.66 -19.97
N GLY A 417 -24.71 17.92 -19.58
CA GLY A 417 -25.92 18.45 -18.95
C GLY A 417 -26.10 18.27 -17.45
N ASP A 418 -26.15 19.41 -16.76
CA ASP A 418 -26.70 19.66 -15.43
C ASP A 418 -28.02 18.91 -15.12
N GLY A 419 -28.14 18.39 -13.89
CA GLY A 419 -29.33 17.72 -13.38
C GLY A 419 -29.08 16.32 -12.81
N GLY A 420 -29.27 16.19 -11.49
CA GLY A 420 -28.95 15.02 -10.70
C GLY A 420 -29.62 13.68 -11.08
N ASP A 421 -29.15 12.67 -10.34
CA ASP A 421 -29.42 11.25 -10.42
C ASP A 421 -28.55 10.44 -11.41
N SER A 422 -27.95 9.41 -10.85
CA SER A 422 -27.04 8.42 -11.42
C SER A 422 -27.70 7.50 -12.47
N GLY A 423 -28.39 8.08 -13.45
CA GLY A 423 -29.01 7.40 -14.58
C GLY A 423 -28.27 7.68 -15.88
N GLY A 424 -27.53 6.69 -16.39
CA GLY A 424 -26.73 6.81 -17.60
C GLY A 424 -27.43 7.45 -18.81
N GLN A 425 -26.67 8.20 -19.61
CA GLN A 425 -27.18 8.91 -20.77
C GLN A 425 -27.83 7.96 -21.79
N ASN A 426 -29.02 8.32 -22.25
CA ASN A 426 -29.76 7.61 -23.29
C ASN A 426 -29.51 8.28 -24.65
N ILE A 427 -28.63 7.72 -25.48
CA ILE A 427 -28.58 8.04 -26.90
C ILE A 427 -29.40 6.98 -27.64
N GLY A 428 -30.68 7.29 -27.88
CA GLY A 428 -31.64 6.35 -28.49
C GLY A 428 -32.02 5.20 -27.55
N ASN A 429 -32.13 3.98 -28.07
CA ASN A 429 -32.47 2.75 -27.31
C ASN A 429 -31.25 2.10 -26.63
N MET A 430 -30.14 2.82 -26.49
CA MET A 430 -28.93 2.33 -25.82
C MET A 430 -28.66 3.18 -24.58
N GLN A 431 -28.92 2.61 -23.41
CA GLN A 431 -28.49 3.17 -22.11
C GLN A 431 -26.97 3.02 -22.01
N ILE A 432 -26.24 4.12 -22.21
CA ILE A 432 -24.83 4.17 -21.85
C ILE A 432 -24.81 4.36 -20.34
N ARG A 433 -24.66 3.25 -19.60
CA ARG A 433 -24.47 3.31 -18.14
C ARG A 433 -23.29 4.23 -17.87
N ALA A 434 -23.46 5.25 -17.03
CA ALA A 434 -22.33 5.96 -16.46
C ALA A 434 -21.49 4.92 -15.70
N ILE A 435 -20.31 4.59 -16.22
CA ILE A 435 -19.42 3.62 -15.58
C ILE A 435 -18.42 4.37 -14.73
N ASP A 436 -18.40 4.01 -13.45
CA ASP A 436 -17.49 4.55 -12.45
C ASP A 436 -16.01 4.21 -12.77
N PRO A 437 -15.12 5.21 -12.89
CA PRO A 437 -13.67 5.02 -13.04
C PRO A 437 -13.06 4.05 -12.01
N LEU A 438 -13.53 4.11 -10.76
CA LEU A 438 -13.01 3.30 -9.67
C LEU A 438 -13.23 1.80 -9.91
N PHE A 439 -14.31 1.42 -10.59
CA PHE A 439 -14.62 0.02 -10.91
C PHE A 439 -13.57 -0.60 -11.84
N PHE A 440 -13.18 0.10 -12.90
CA PHE A 440 -12.15 -0.38 -13.83
C PHE A 440 -10.79 -0.49 -13.15
N LEU A 441 -10.43 0.55 -12.38
CA LEU A 441 -9.18 0.59 -11.63
C LEU A 441 -9.09 -0.57 -10.62
N THR A 442 -10.22 -0.89 -9.97
CA THR A 442 -10.35 -2.04 -9.07
C THR A 442 -10.10 -3.38 -9.79
N ILE A 443 -10.74 -3.60 -10.95
CA ILE A 443 -10.56 -4.84 -11.73
C ILE A 443 -9.13 -4.99 -12.21
N PHE A 444 -8.53 -3.92 -12.72
CA PHE A 444 -7.14 -3.93 -13.19
C PHE A 444 -6.17 -4.26 -12.06
N TYR A 445 -6.35 -3.65 -10.89
CA TYR A 445 -5.54 -3.94 -9.71
C TYR A 445 -5.67 -5.40 -9.25
N TYR A 446 -6.89 -5.94 -9.20
CA TYR A 446 -7.10 -7.34 -8.84
C TYR A 446 -6.51 -8.30 -9.88
N GLY A 447 -6.63 -7.98 -11.17
CA GLY A 447 -6.05 -8.76 -12.26
C GLY A 447 -4.52 -8.84 -12.16
N VAL A 448 -3.85 -7.70 -11.95
CA VAL A 448 -2.39 -7.63 -11.75
C VAL A 448 -1.95 -8.42 -10.51
N THR A 449 -2.70 -8.31 -9.41
CA THR A 449 -2.39 -9.04 -8.16
C THR A 449 -2.53 -10.56 -8.36
N MET A 450 -3.59 -11.01 -9.01
CA MET A 450 -3.80 -12.44 -9.31
C MET A 450 -2.75 -12.98 -10.29
N GLN A 451 -2.36 -12.18 -11.28
CA GLN A 451 -1.27 -12.55 -12.19
C GLN A 451 0.08 -12.66 -11.46
N ALA A 452 0.38 -11.76 -10.52
CA ALA A 452 1.59 -11.81 -9.69
C ALA A 452 1.67 -13.13 -8.90
N MET A 453 0.54 -13.58 -8.34
CA MET A 453 0.46 -14.87 -7.67
C MET A 453 0.79 -16.03 -8.62
N GLY A 454 0.13 -16.09 -9.79
CA GLY A 454 0.34 -17.14 -10.78
C GLY A 454 1.77 -17.18 -11.33
N ASN A 455 2.31 -16.02 -11.74
CA ASN A 455 3.65 -15.90 -12.28
C ASN A 455 4.73 -16.28 -11.25
N GLY A 456 4.59 -15.83 -10.01
CA GLY A 456 5.53 -16.18 -8.94
C GLY A 456 5.46 -17.67 -8.57
N ALA A 457 4.26 -18.27 -8.50
CA ALA A 457 4.09 -19.71 -8.29
C ALA A 457 4.78 -20.52 -9.41
N MET A 458 4.62 -20.10 -10.67
CA MET A 458 5.27 -20.73 -11.83
C MET A 458 6.79 -20.61 -11.77
N ALA A 459 7.32 -19.44 -11.39
CA ALA A 459 8.76 -19.24 -11.20
C ALA A 459 9.34 -20.21 -10.15
N GLY A 460 8.60 -20.47 -9.06
CA GLY A 460 8.98 -21.44 -8.04
C GLY A 460 8.96 -22.89 -8.52
N LEU A 461 7.89 -23.27 -9.24
CA LEU A 461 7.74 -24.61 -9.81
C LEU A 461 8.89 -24.93 -10.77
N MET A 462 9.28 -23.98 -11.63
CA MET A 462 10.43 -24.14 -12.51
C MET A 462 11.75 -24.24 -11.72
N ALA A 463 11.91 -23.44 -10.66
CA ALA A 463 13.16 -23.39 -9.90
C ALA A 463 13.44 -24.65 -9.10
N THR A 464 12.54 -24.99 -8.19
CA THR A 464 12.77 -26.05 -7.19
C THR A 464 11.84 -27.26 -7.38
N GLY A 465 10.91 -27.20 -8.35
CA GLY A 465 9.85 -28.20 -8.51
C GLY A 465 8.71 -28.04 -7.49
N ARG A 466 8.74 -26.99 -6.64
CA ARG A 466 7.75 -26.75 -5.58
C ARG A 466 7.14 -25.36 -5.71
N ILE A 467 5.81 -25.30 -5.70
CA ILE A 467 5.06 -24.04 -5.75
C ILE A 467 5.40 -23.13 -4.55
N THR A 468 5.68 -23.72 -3.38
CA THR A 468 5.99 -22.97 -2.15
C THR A 468 7.25 -22.12 -2.23
N SER A 469 8.21 -22.49 -3.10
CA SER A 469 9.42 -21.69 -3.35
C SER A 469 9.13 -20.47 -4.23
N GLY A 470 8.01 -20.46 -4.94
CA GLY A 470 7.58 -19.37 -5.83
C GLY A 470 6.89 -18.23 -5.10
N PHE A 471 6.38 -18.49 -3.91
CA PHE A 471 5.66 -17.50 -3.10
C PHE A 471 6.50 -16.26 -2.73
N LYS A 472 7.82 -16.38 -2.63
CA LYS A 472 8.70 -15.20 -2.51
C LYS A 472 8.60 -14.28 -3.73
N HIS A 473 8.58 -14.85 -4.94
CA HIS A 473 8.50 -14.10 -6.18
C HIS A 473 7.12 -13.49 -6.33
N SER A 474 6.06 -14.24 -6.00
CA SER A 474 4.69 -13.72 -5.96
C SER A 474 4.59 -12.53 -5.00
N GLY A 475 5.13 -12.65 -3.78
CA GLY A 475 5.10 -11.57 -2.80
C GLY A 475 5.87 -10.33 -3.24
N MET A 476 7.07 -10.49 -3.83
CA MET A 476 7.83 -9.36 -4.37
C MET A 476 7.11 -8.66 -5.53
N MET A 477 6.45 -9.42 -6.41
CA MET A 477 5.63 -8.86 -7.50
C MET A 477 4.39 -8.12 -6.97
N ILE A 478 3.72 -8.64 -5.95
CA ILE A 478 2.59 -7.96 -5.29
C ILE A 478 3.04 -6.65 -4.66
N VAL A 479 4.19 -6.63 -3.98
CA VAL A 479 4.76 -5.38 -3.43
C VAL A 479 5.03 -4.37 -4.56
N LEU A 480 5.59 -4.82 -5.68
CA LEU A 480 5.80 -3.97 -6.85
C LEU A 480 4.47 -3.38 -7.36
N ALA A 481 3.42 -4.20 -7.49
CA ALA A 481 2.09 -3.72 -7.90
C ALA A 481 1.51 -2.70 -6.92
N ILE A 482 1.56 -2.97 -5.61
CA ILE A 482 1.10 -2.02 -4.59
C ILE A 482 1.83 -0.70 -4.76
N LEU A 483 3.16 -0.70 -4.85
CA LEU A 483 3.93 0.54 -5.02
C LEU A 483 3.55 1.28 -6.31
N VAL A 484 3.54 0.58 -7.45
CA VAL A 484 3.22 1.20 -8.75
C VAL A 484 1.81 1.77 -8.79
N PHE A 485 0.82 1.08 -8.24
CA PHE A 485 -0.55 1.61 -8.19
C PHE A 485 -0.68 2.79 -7.24
N ASN A 486 -0.06 2.76 -6.06
CA ASN A 486 -0.14 3.88 -5.11
C ASN A 486 0.57 5.14 -5.63
N PHE A 487 1.72 5.00 -6.29
CA PHE A 487 2.45 6.17 -6.80
C PHE A 487 1.93 6.68 -8.13
N ILE A 488 1.43 5.79 -8.98
CA ILE A 488 1.01 6.14 -10.33
C ILE A 488 -0.50 6.12 -10.42
N ALA A 489 -1.16 4.96 -10.35
CA ALA A 489 -2.56 4.79 -10.75
C ALA A 489 -3.60 5.42 -9.81
N PHE A 490 -3.35 5.45 -8.50
CA PHE A 490 -4.24 6.00 -7.48
C PHE A 490 -4.11 7.53 -7.43
N SER A 491 -4.59 8.21 -8.46
CA SER A 491 -4.80 9.68 -8.42
C SER A 491 -6.17 10.02 -7.82
N PRO A 492 -6.33 11.18 -7.16
CA PRO A 492 -7.59 11.61 -6.54
C PRO A 492 -8.80 11.51 -7.48
N ASP A 493 -8.63 11.94 -8.73
CA ASP A 493 -9.68 11.95 -9.77
C ASP A 493 -10.24 10.56 -10.08
N LEU A 494 -9.39 9.52 -9.97
CA LEU A 494 -9.76 8.13 -10.29
C LEU A 494 -10.33 7.37 -9.09
N ILE A 495 -10.10 7.88 -7.87
CA ILE A 495 -10.52 7.25 -6.62
C ILE A 495 -11.90 7.75 -6.15
N GLY A 496 -12.41 8.81 -6.78
CA GLY A 496 -13.68 9.43 -6.42
C GLY A 496 -13.56 10.33 -5.18
N VAL A 497 -12.38 10.89 -4.95
CA VAL A 497 -12.21 12.02 -4.02
C VAL A 497 -12.82 13.24 -4.71
N THR A 498 -13.61 14.02 -3.97
CA THR A 498 -14.07 15.33 -4.42
C THR A 498 -12.86 16.17 -4.77
N VAL A 499 -12.71 16.46 -6.06
CA VAL A 499 -11.67 17.38 -6.50
C VAL A 499 -12.22 18.76 -6.17
N LEU A 500 -11.42 19.59 -5.48
CA LEU A 500 -11.72 21.00 -5.26
C LEU A 500 -11.81 21.71 -6.62
N ASP A 501 -12.95 21.60 -7.29
CA ASP A 501 -13.34 22.62 -8.26
C ASP A 501 -13.48 23.89 -7.43
N GLY A 502 -12.84 24.98 -7.87
CA GLY A 502 -12.90 26.26 -7.17
C GLY A 502 -14.34 26.75 -7.02
N LEU A 503 -14.53 28.01 -6.65
CA LEU A 503 -15.86 28.60 -6.47
C LEU A 503 -16.67 28.80 -7.77
N ASN A 504 -16.41 28.01 -8.82
CA ASN A 504 -17.02 28.10 -10.15
C ASN A 504 -17.14 29.57 -10.63
N GLN A 505 -16.07 30.34 -10.43
CA GLN A 505 -16.13 31.78 -10.61
C GLN A 505 -16.22 32.17 -12.08
N SER A 506 -16.86 33.31 -12.36
CA SER A 506 -16.90 33.87 -13.72
C SER A 506 -15.49 34.10 -14.26
N ALA A 507 -15.26 33.80 -15.55
CA ALA A 507 -13.96 33.90 -16.21
C ALA A 507 -13.30 35.30 -16.21
N GLY A 508 -14.00 36.34 -15.77
CA GLY A 508 -13.46 37.68 -15.57
C GLY A 508 -14.45 38.60 -14.84
N PRO A 509 -13.99 39.77 -14.38
CA PRO A 509 -14.86 40.73 -13.70
C PRO A 509 -15.89 41.33 -14.67
N TYR A 510 -17.11 41.49 -14.19
CA TYR A 510 -18.15 42.30 -14.83
C TYR A 510 -18.40 43.58 -14.03
N SER A 511 -19.09 44.56 -14.62
CA SER A 511 -19.48 45.79 -13.90
C SER A 511 -20.81 45.56 -13.18
N PRO A 512 -20.83 45.38 -11.85
CA PRO A 512 -22.05 45.14 -11.10
C PRO A 512 -22.97 46.37 -11.04
N THR A 513 -24.25 46.12 -10.73
CA THR A 513 -25.18 47.20 -10.37
C THR A 513 -24.70 47.92 -9.11
N ARG A 514 -24.99 49.23 -9.02
CA ARG A 514 -24.65 50.06 -7.85
C ARG A 514 -25.20 49.46 -6.55
N LEU A 515 -24.51 49.70 -5.45
CA LEU A 515 -24.97 49.31 -4.12
C LEU A 515 -26.27 50.07 -3.79
N ASN A 516 -27.32 49.33 -3.43
CA ASN A 516 -28.54 49.91 -2.90
C ASN A 516 -28.36 49.99 -1.38
N TRP A 517 -28.06 51.18 -0.86
CA TRP A 517 -28.08 51.45 0.58
C TRP A 517 -29.54 51.54 1.03
N VAL A 518 -30.19 50.42 1.32
CA VAL A 518 -31.55 50.39 1.88
C VAL A 518 -31.57 49.63 3.18
#